data_AF-X1J6L8-F1
#
_entry.id   AF-X1J6L8-F1
#
_cell.length_a   1.000
_cell.length_b   1.000
_cell.length_c   1.000
_cell.angle_alpha   90.00
_cell.angle_beta   90.00
_cell.angle_gamma   90.00
#
_symmetry.space_group_name_H-M   'P 1'
#
loop_
_entity.id
_entity.type
_entity.pdbx_description
1 polymer ?
#
loop_
_entity_poly.entity_id
_entity_poly.type
_entity_poly.pdbx_seq_one_letter_code
_entity_poly.pdbx_strand_id
1 'polypeptide(L)'
;AVMLGQFLVLGVGYWLMGRSIAAAPVWSLPIFTCAIVIASIAGFVAFFAPAGLGVQEGLLMLILAPVIGPAGAALAAVLMRLVQTLADVILALAGYVIWRCLPPAGPGAEAGATT
;
A
#
# COMPACT_ATOMS: atom_id res chain seq x y z
N ALA A 1 -5.92 7.11 14.49
CA ALA A 1 -6.47 5.73 14.48
C ALA A 1 -6.44 5.10 13.08
N VAL A 2 -7.06 5.73 12.08
CA VAL A 2 -7.16 5.18 10.70
C VAL A 2 -5.82 4.81 10.07
N MET A 3 -4.83 5.71 10.12
CA MET A 3 -3.47 5.46 9.58
C MET A 3 -2.76 4.26 10.25
N LEU A 4 -2.86 4.14 11.57
CA LEU A 4 -2.27 3.01 12.31
C LEU A 4 -2.94 1.69 11.91
N GLY A 5 -4.27 1.69 11.77
CA GLY A 5 -5.02 0.53 11.28
C GLY A 5 -4.57 0.11 9.88
N GLN A 6 -4.39 1.07 8.96
CA GLN A 6 -3.89 0.81 7.61
C GLN A 6 -2.49 0.17 7.62
N PHE A 7 -1.55 0.69 8.40
CA PHE A 7 -0.19 0.12 8.45
C PHE A 7 -0.18 -1.31 8.99
N LEU A 8 -1.04 -1.63 9.97
CA LEU A 8 -1.18 -2.99 10.46
C LEU A 8 -1.73 -3.93 9.39
N VAL A 9 -2.78 -3.52 8.68
CA VAL A 9 -3.35 -4.32 7.58
C VAL A 9 -2.32 -4.56 6.47
N LEU A 10 -1.57 -3.52 6.08
CA LEU A 10 -0.51 -3.63 5.08
C LEU A 10 0.63 -4.55 5.55
N GLY A 11 1.07 -4.43 6.81
CA GLY A 11 2.12 -5.27 7.39
C GLY A 11 1.72 -6.75 7.41
N VAL A 12 0.48 -7.05 7.81
CA VAL A 12 -0.07 -8.41 7.77
C VAL A 12 -0.13 -8.94 6.34
N GLY A 13 -0.59 -8.12 5.38
CA GLY A 13 -0.59 -8.48 3.97
C GLY A 13 0.82 -8.86 3.50
N TYR A 14 1.81 -7.99 3.73
CA TYR A 14 3.20 -8.21 3.33
C TYR A 14 3.78 -9.49 3.95
N TRP A 15 3.45 -9.78 5.20
CA TRP A 15 3.84 -11.02 5.86
C TRP A 15 3.17 -12.25 5.21
N LEU A 16 1.89 -12.20 4.86
CA LEU A 16 1.19 -13.30 4.16
C LEU A 16 1.85 -13.59 2.80
N MET A 17 2.24 -12.56 2.06
CA MET A 17 2.97 -12.71 0.80
C MET A 17 4.35 -13.33 1.02
N GLY A 18 5.11 -12.83 2.01
CA GLY A 18 6.41 -13.40 2.38
C GLY A 18 6.30 -14.86 2.84
N ARG A 19 5.20 -15.21 3.52
CA ARG A 19 4.92 -16.59 3.94
C ARG A 19 4.57 -17.50 2.76
N SER A 20 3.85 -16.99 1.76
CA SER A 20 3.52 -17.72 0.54
C SER A 20 4.76 -18.03 -0.32
N ILE A 21 5.68 -17.07 -0.43
CA ILE A 21 6.85 -17.17 -1.32
C ILE A 21 8.03 -17.87 -0.66
N ALA A 22 8.32 -17.55 0.60
CA ALA A 22 9.57 -17.90 1.25
C ALA A 22 9.37 -18.54 2.65
N ALA A 23 8.16 -19.03 2.94
CA ALA A 23 7.81 -19.64 4.22
C ALA A 23 8.19 -18.77 5.44
N ALA A 24 8.04 -17.44 5.32
CA ALA A 24 8.34 -16.49 6.38
C ALA A 24 7.69 -16.89 7.72
N PRO A 25 8.47 -16.94 8.81
CA PRO A 25 7.97 -17.40 10.10
C PRO A 25 7.04 -16.37 10.76
N VAL A 26 6.17 -16.82 11.68
CA VAL A 26 5.23 -15.93 12.41
C VAL A 26 5.93 -14.86 13.25
N TRP A 27 7.13 -15.13 13.74
CA TRP A 27 7.89 -14.15 14.54
C TRP A 27 8.42 -12.98 13.70
N SER A 28 8.47 -13.09 12.37
CA SER A 28 8.91 -12.00 11.50
C SER A 28 7.81 -10.97 11.21
N LEU A 29 6.55 -11.24 11.59
CA LEU A 29 5.42 -10.33 11.39
C LEU A 29 5.72 -8.87 11.83
N PRO A 30 6.23 -8.59 13.05
CA PRO A 30 6.61 -7.22 13.43
C PRO A 30 7.69 -6.62 12.53
N ILE A 31 8.65 -7.42 12.03
CA ILE A 31 9.70 -6.95 11.13
C ILE A 31 9.10 -6.50 9.80
N PHE A 32 8.17 -7.27 9.23
CA PHE A 32 7.47 -6.90 7.99
C PHE A 32 6.66 -5.60 8.16
N THR A 33 5.98 -5.44 9.30
CA THR A 33 5.22 -4.22 9.62
C THR A 33 6.14 -3.01 9.78
N CYS A 34 7.25 -3.14 10.50
CA CYS A 34 8.22 -2.04 10.62
C CYS A 34 8.87 -1.71 9.27
N ALA A 35 9.20 -2.72 8.46
CA ALA A 35 9.79 -2.53 7.14
C ALA A 35 8.89 -1.69 6.23
N ILE A 36 7.59 -2.01 6.15
CA ILE A 36 6.66 -1.24 5.31
C ILE A 36 6.47 0.18 5.83
N VAL A 37 6.46 0.40 7.15
CA VAL A 37 6.36 1.75 7.73
C VAL A 37 7.58 2.58 7.38
N ILE A 38 8.79 2.05 7.59
CA ILE A 38 10.05 2.75 7.26
C ILE A 38 10.12 3.03 5.76
N ALA A 39 9.81 2.04 4.93
CA ALA A 39 9.82 2.17 3.48
C ALA A 39 8.78 3.20 2.98
N SER A 40 7.61 3.26 3.60
CA SER A 40 6.58 4.26 3.28
C SER A 40 7.04 5.68 3.65
N ILE A 41 7.64 5.86 4.84
CA ILE A 41 8.19 7.15 5.27
C ILE A 41 9.30 7.60 4.31
N ALA A 42 10.23 6.70 3.96
CA ALA A 42 11.30 7.00 3.03
C ALA A 42 10.77 7.34 1.62
N GLY A 43 9.72 6.65 1.17
CA GLY A 43 9.03 6.95 -0.08
C GLY A 43 8.46 8.36 -0.13
N PHE A 44 7.95 8.89 1.00
CA PHE A 44 7.49 10.28 1.07
C PHE A 44 8.63 11.30 1.05
N VAL A 45 9.80 10.97 1.60
CA VAL A 45 11.00 11.84 1.59
C VAL A 45 11.64 11.90 0.20
N ALA A 46 11.45 10.86 -0.61
CA ALA A 46 11.98 10.75 -1.96
C ALA A 46 11.21 11.65 -2.96
N PHE A 47 11.44 12.96 -2.89
CA PHE A 47 10.78 13.97 -3.74
C PHE A 47 10.97 13.73 -5.26
N PHE A 48 12.06 13.04 -5.63
CA PHE A 48 12.42 12.74 -7.02
C PHE A 48 11.82 11.43 -7.57
N ALA A 49 11.16 10.62 -6.73
CA ALA A 49 10.55 9.37 -7.14
C ALA A 49 9.01 9.52 -7.12
N PRO A 50 8.34 9.72 -8.28
CA PRO A 50 6.88 9.77 -8.30
C PRO A 50 6.32 8.48 -7.68
N ALA A 51 5.41 8.64 -6.71
CA ALA A 51 4.83 7.57 -5.90
C ALA A 51 5.80 6.75 -5.02
N GLY A 52 7.02 7.24 -4.74
CA GLY A 52 8.02 6.50 -3.96
C GLY A 52 8.59 5.26 -4.69
N LEU A 53 8.40 5.19 -6.02
CA LEU A 53 8.88 4.10 -6.87
C LEU A 53 10.42 4.00 -6.80
N GLY A 54 10.91 2.82 -6.44
CA GLY A 54 12.34 2.53 -6.29
C GLY A 54 12.85 2.65 -4.84
N VAL A 55 12.53 3.73 -4.12
CA VAL A 55 13.01 3.89 -2.73
C VAL A 55 12.29 2.94 -1.78
N GLN A 56 10.96 2.86 -1.88
CA GLN A 56 10.16 1.98 -1.03
C GLN A 56 10.53 0.50 -1.28
N GLU A 57 10.62 0.12 -2.56
CA GLU A 57 10.97 -1.24 -2.97
C GLU A 57 12.40 -1.61 -2.58
N GLY A 58 13.35 -0.69 -2.77
CA GLY A 58 14.74 -0.88 -2.37
C GLY A 58 14.90 -1.04 -0.87
N LEU A 59 14.18 -0.26 -0.06
CA LEU A 59 14.20 -0.39 1.40
C LEU A 59 13.56 -1.71 1.87
N LEU A 60 12.44 -2.11 1.25
CA LEU A 60 11.82 -3.40 1.53
C LEU A 60 12.77 -4.55 1.22
N MET A 61 13.42 -4.53 0.06
CA MET A 61 14.43 -5.53 -0.28
C MET A 61 15.59 -5.52 0.70
N LEU A 62 16.10 -4.34 1.08
CA LEU A 62 17.22 -4.20 2.01
C LEU A 62 16.90 -4.76 3.40
N ILE A 63 15.73 -4.44 3.94
CA ILE A 63 15.32 -4.85 5.29
C ILE A 63 14.94 -6.33 5.32
N LEU A 64 14.36 -6.85 4.23
CA LEU A 64 13.76 -8.19 4.20
C LEU A 64 14.68 -9.26 3.61
N ALA A 65 15.69 -8.89 2.83
CA ALA A 65 16.73 -9.79 2.32
C ALA A 65 17.37 -10.69 3.41
N PRO A 66 17.73 -10.20 4.61
CA PRO A 66 18.27 -11.07 5.67
C PRO A 66 17.25 -12.05 6.27
N VAL A 67 15.94 -11.83 6.05
CA VAL A 67 14.87 -12.66 6.64
C VAL A 67 14.42 -13.76 5.67
N ILE A 68 14.22 -13.43 4.40
CA ILE A 68 13.64 -14.34 3.39
C ILE A 68 14.53 -14.55 2.16
N GLY A 69 15.77 -14.07 2.21
CA GLY A 69 16.70 -14.09 1.10
C GLY A 69 16.45 -12.98 0.07
N PRO A 70 17.46 -12.58 -0.71
CA PRO A 70 17.36 -11.46 -1.65
C PRO A 70 16.36 -11.73 -2.78
N ALA A 71 16.30 -12.95 -3.30
CA ALA A 71 15.34 -13.33 -4.34
C ALA A 71 13.88 -13.31 -3.82
N GLY A 72 13.65 -13.83 -2.61
CA GLY A 72 12.33 -13.81 -1.96
C GLY A 72 11.87 -12.39 -1.64
N ALA A 73 12.77 -11.55 -1.15
CA ALA A 73 12.51 -10.15 -0.86
C ALA A 73 12.15 -9.36 -2.11
N ALA A 74 12.89 -9.56 -3.21
CA ALA A 74 12.60 -8.90 -4.48
C ALA A 74 11.24 -9.29 -5.04
N LEU A 75 10.92 -10.59 -5.03
CA LEU A 75 9.64 -11.09 -5.54
C LEU A 75 8.46 -10.60 -4.69
N ALA A 76 8.59 -10.63 -3.35
CA ALA A 76 7.56 -10.15 -2.44
C ALA A 76 7.28 -8.65 -2.63
N ALA A 77 8.33 -7.84 -2.79
CA ALA A 77 8.22 -6.39 -3.00
C ALA A 77 7.46 -6.08 -4.31
N VAL A 78 7.90 -6.67 -5.43
CA VAL A 78 7.28 -6.47 -6.75
C VAL A 78 5.82 -6.96 -6.78
N LEU A 79 5.55 -8.16 -6.25
CA LEU A 79 4.18 -8.70 -6.24
C LEU A 79 3.24 -7.86 -5.38
N MET A 80 3.71 -7.36 -4.24
CA MET A 80 2.87 -6.47 -3.44
C MET A 80 2.59 -5.15 -4.12
N ARG A 81 3.53 -4.64 -4.91
CA ARG A 81 3.28 -3.45 -5.70
C ARG A 81 2.24 -3.67 -6.79
N LEU A 82 2.27 -4.85 -7.42
CA LEU A 82 1.24 -5.24 -8.37
C LEU A 82 -0.14 -5.30 -7.69
N VAL A 83 -0.23 -5.94 -6.52
CA VAL A 83 -1.49 -6.02 -5.75
C VAL A 83 -2.00 -4.64 -5.33
N GLN A 84 -1.12 -3.77 -4.83
CA GLN A 84 -1.48 -2.40 -4.45
C GLN A 84 -1.96 -1.59 -5.66
N THR A 85 -1.21 -1.65 -6.76
CA THR A 85 -1.56 -0.93 -7.99
C THR A 85 -2.91 -1.41 -8.55
N LEU A 86 -3.15 -2.72 -8.53
CA LEU A 86 -4.44 -3.28 -8.92
C LEU A 86 -5.57 -2.81 -7.99
N ALA A 87 -5.33 -2.78 -6.68
CA ALA A 87 -6.31 -2.28 -5.71
C ALA A 87 -6.64 -0.80 -5.96
N ASP A 88 -5.62 0.05 -6.19
CA ASP A 88 -5.81 1.47 -6.51
C ASP A 88 -6.59 1.64 -7.82
N VAL A 89 -6.27 0.87 -8.87
CA VAL A 89 -6.99 0.91 -10.14
C VAL A 89 -8.46 0.47 -9.98
N ILE A 90 -8.72 -0.58 -9.21
CA ILE A 90 -10.08 -1.06 -8.94
C ILE A 90 -10.87 0.00 -8.17
N LEU A 91 -10.28 0.60 -7.13
CA LEU A 91 -10.92 1.65 -6.34
C LEU A 91 -11.15 2.91 -7.16
N ALA A 92 -10.18 3.32 -7.99
CA ALA A 92 -10.31 4.45 -8.89
C ALA A 92 -11.42 4.22 -9.91
N LEU A 93 -11.50 3.02 -10.50
CA LEU A 93 -12.55 2.65 -11.45
C LEU A 93 -13.91 2.61 -10.76
N ALA A 94 -14.02 2.03 -9.57
CA ALA A 94 -15.25 2.00 -8.80
C ALA A 94 -15.74 3.42 -8.46
N GLY A 95 -14.83 4.29 -7.98
CA GLY A 95 -15.13 5.70 -7.72
C GLY A 95 -15.57 6.45 -8.97
N TYR A 96 -14.91 6.20 -10.10
CA TYR A 96 -15.29 6.78 -11.39
C TYR A 96 -16.68 6.33 -11.84
N VAL A 97 -17.01 5.04 -11.72
CA VAL A 97 -18.34 4.52 -12.04
C VAL A 97 -19.40 5.13 -11.13
N ILE A 98 -19.15 5.21 -9.82
CA ILE A 98 -20.08 5.83 -8.86
C ILE A 98 -20.32 7.31 -9.20
N TRP A 99 -19.25 8.05 -9.52
CA TRP A 99 -19.37 9.46 -9.92
C TRP A 99 -20.21 9.62 -11.20
N ARG A 100 -20.06 8.70 -12.16
CA ARG A 100 -20.88 8.67 -13.38
C ARG A 100 -22.34 8.28 -13.12
N CYS A 101 -22.61 7.52 -12.07
CA CYS A 101 -23.95 7.08 -11.70
C CYS A 101 -24.67 8.03 -10.72
N LEU A 102 -24.00 9.07 -10.22
CA LEU A 102 -24.64 10.06 -9.36
C LEU A 102 -25.59 10.94 -10.18
N PRO A 103 -26.89 11.05 -9.81
CA PRO A 103 -27.78 12.01 -10.43
C PRO A 103 -27.22 13.44 -10.30
N PRO A 104 -27.41 14.32 -11.29
CA PRO A 104 -27.04 15.72 -11.15
C PRO A 104 -27.72 16.28 -9.90
N ALA A 105 -26.95 17.02 -9.09
CA ALA A 105 -27.46 17.64 -7.89
C ALA A 105 -28.71 18.46 -8.24
N GLY A 106 -29.86 18.10 -7.66
CA GLY A 106 -31.10 18.82 -7.87
C GLY A 106 -30.99 20.26 -7.33
N PRO A 107 -31.80 21.22 -7.81
CA PRO A 107 -31.71 22.64 -7.46
C PRO A 107 -31.76 22.97 -5.95
N GLY A 108 -32.16 22.03 -5.10
CA GLY A 108 -32.22 22.19 -3.64
C GLY A 108 -30.89 21.99 -2.90
N ALA A 109 -29.84 21.44 -3.54
CA ALA A 109 -28.55 21.20 -2.89
C ALA A 109 -27.71 22.49 -2.73
N GLU A 110 -27.89 23.47 -3.63
CA GLU A 110 -27.17 24.75 -3.60
C GLU A 110 -27.78 25.76 -2.60
N ALA A 111 -29.06 25.58 -2.23
CA ALA A 111 -29.78 26.46 -1.31
C ALA A 111 -29.42 26.26 0.18
N GLY A 112 -28.83 25.13 0.55
CA GLY A 112 -28.42 24.83 1.93
C GLY A 112 -26.93 25.06 2.24
N ALA A 113 -26.12 25.40 1.22
CA ALA A 113 -24.67 25.58 1.37
C ALA A 113 -24.25 27.05 1.59
N THR A 114 -25.21 27.99 1.58
CA THR A 114 -24.97 29.44 1.71
C THR A 114 -25.55 30.07 2.98
N THR A 115 -26.11 29.27 3.91
CA THR A 115 -26.60 29.74 5.22
C THR A 115 -25.71 29.31 6.38
#